data_AF-A0ABD0RBE1-F1
#
_entry.id   AF-A0ABD0RBE1-F1
#
_cell.length_a   1.000
_cell.length_b   1.000
_cell.length_c   1.000
_cell.angle_alpha   90.00
_cell.angle_beta   90.00
_cell.angle_gamma   90.00
#
_symmetry.space_group_name_H-M   'P 1'
#
loop_
_entity.id
_entity.type
_entity.pdbx_description
1 polymer ?
#
loop_
_entity_poly.entity_id
_entity_poly.type
_entity_poly.pdbx_seq_one_letter_code
_entity_poly.pdbx_strand_id
1 'polypeptide(L)' 'TVEAMKAILDDLLLDDSFSIIDFNHNVRCWSEDLVQASSIQVDEAKKYVQSIKPNG' A
#
# COMPACT_ATOMS: atom_id res chain seq x y z
N THR A 1 -12.78 0.02 -2.24
CA THR A 1 -11.43 -0.53 -2.41
C THR A 1 -10.48 -0.10 -1.30
N VAL A 2 -10.40 1.21 -0.97
CA VAL A 2 -9.55 1.74 0.12
C VAL A 2 -9.69 0.97 1.45
N GLU A 3 -10.91 0.78 1.95
CA GLU A 3 -11.11 0.10 3.25
C GLU A 3 -10.71 -1.38 3.23
N ALA A 4 -10.92 -2.08 2.11
CA ALA A 4 -10.47 -3.46 1.96
C ALA A 4 -8.94 -3.56 1.96
N MET A 5 -8.25 -2.63 1.28
CA MET A 5 -6.79 -2.59 1.28
C MET A 5 -6.22 -2.25 2.67
N LYS A 6 -6.85 -1.35 3.43
CA LYS A 6 -6.43 -1.07 4.81
C LYS A 6 -6.54 -2.32 5.68
N ALA A 7 -7.63 -3.06 5.58
CA ALA A 7 -7.80 -4.32 6.30
C ALA A 7 -6.73 -5.36 5.92
N ILE A 8 -6.41 -5.49 4.62
CA ILE A 8 -5.31 -6.37 4.17
C ILE A 8 -3.96 -5.94 4.77
N LEU A 9 -3.69 -4.63 4.81
CA LEU A 9 -2.45 -4.09 5.40
C LEU A 9 -2.40 -4.27 6.92
N ASP A 10 -3.55 -4.27 7.60
CA ASP A 10 -3.66 -4.57 9.03
C ASP A 10 -3.37 -6.04 9.37
N ASP A 11 -3.62 -6.94 8.42
CA ASP A 11 -3.43 -8.39 8.60
C ASP A 11 -2.00 -8.87 8.29
N LEU A 12 -1.10 -7.98 7.81
CA LEU A 12 0.30 -8.33 7.54
C LEU A 12 1.07 -8.64 8.83
N LEU A 13 1.91 -9.69 8.76
CA LEU A 13 2.79 -10.09 9.85
C LEU A 13 4.15 -9.37 9.74
N LEU A 14 4.85 -9.24 10.87
CA LEU A 14 6.13 -8.51 10.95
C LEU A 14 7.25 -9.08 10.06
N ASP A 15 7.16 -10.35 9.68
CA ASP A 15 8.08 -11.05 8.78
C ASP A 15 7.68 -10.95 7.30
N ASP A 16 6.48 -10.44 7.00
CA ASP A 16 6.05 -10.20 5.63
C ASP A 16 6.81 -9.02 5.01
N SER A 17 7.02 -9.11 3.70
CA SER A 17 7.51 -8.03 2.87
C SER A 17 6.46 -7.67 1.82
N PHE A 18 6.21 -6.38 1.61
CA PHE A 18 5.17 -5.92 0.71
C PHE A 18 5.56 -4.63 -0.03
N SER A 19 4.83 -4.33 -1.11
CA SER A 19 4.80 -3.02 -1.76
C SER A 19 3.43 -2.84 -2.40
N ILE A 20 3.09 -1.63 -2.81
CA ILE A 20 1.84 -1.28 -3.46
C ILE A 20 2.13 -0.66 -4.82
N ILE A 21 1.50 -1.21 -5.85
CA ILE A 21 1.52 -0.66 -7.21
C ILE A 21 0.09 -0.24 -7.53
N ASP A 22 -0.09 1.03 -7.88
CA ASP A 22 -1.33 1.55 -8.41
C ASP A 22 -1.21 1.76 -9.93
N PHE A 23 -2.27 1.48 -10.67
CA PHE A 23 -2.25 1.60 -12.12
C PHE A 23 -3.59 2.09 -12.67
N ASN A 24 -3.51 3.06 -13.58
CA ASN A 24 -4.58 3.51 -14.46
C ASN A 24 -4.01 3.72 -15.87
N HIS A 25 -4.03 4.94 -16.41
CA HIS A 25 -3.19 5.35 -17.56
C HIS A 25 -1.70 5.45 -17.23
N ASN A 26 -1.34 5.59 -15.96
CA ASN A 26 0.02 5.57 -15.46
C ASN A 26 0.18 4.43 -14.45
N VAL A 27 1.40 3.91 -14.33
CA VAL A 27 1.79 2.98 -13.26
C VAL A 27 2.58 3.79 -12.23
N ARG A 28 2.24 3.69 -10.95
CA ARG A 28 3.05 4.28 -9.87
C ARG A 28 3.28 3.23 -8.79
N CYS A 29 4.50 3.27 -8.26
CA CYS A 29 4.90 2.46 -7.12
C CYS A 29 4.86 3.35 -5.88
N TRP A 30 4.29 2.85 -4.79
CA TRP A 30 4.47 3.46 -3.47
C TRP A 30 5.92 3.30 -2.99
N SER A 31 6.48 2.10 -3.19
CA SER A 31 7.88 1.76 -2.95
C SER A 31 8.40 0.94 -4.13
N GLU A 32 9.61 1.25 -4.60
CA GLU A 32 10.25 0.51 -5.70
C GLU A 32 10.70 -0.91 -5.25
N ASP A 33 10.97 -1.08 -3.96
CA ASP A 33 11.38 -2.35 -3.36
C ASP A 33 10.28 -2.90 -2.44
N LEU A 34 10.33 -4.22 -2.18
CA LEU A 34 9.56 -4.82 -1.10
C LEU A 34 10.12 -4.35 0.24
N VAL A 35 9.26 -3.83 1.10
CA VAL A 35 9.60 -3.36 2.44
C VAL A 35 9.00 -4.27 3.49
N GLN A 36 9.68 -4.41 4.62
CA GLN A 36 9.17 -5.16 5.76
C GLN A 36 7.87 -4.50 6.30
N ALA A 37 6.89 -5.31 6.67
CA ALA A 37 5.62 -4.89 7.28
C ALA A 37 5.76 -4.41 8.74
N SER A 38 6.71 -3.51 8.98
CA SER A 38 6.77 -2.74 10.23
C SER A 38 5.57 -1.81 10.34
N SER A 39 5.17 -1.46 11.57
CA SER A 39 4.05 -0.54 11.82
C SER A 39 4.18 0.79 11.06
N ILE A 40 5.40 1.33 10.97
CA ILE A 40 5.68 2.56 10.23
C ILE A 40 5.37 2.39 8.74
N GLN A 41 5.84 1.29 8.12
CA GLN A 41 5.63 1.04 6.70
C GLN A 41 4.15 0.76 6.39
N VAL A 42 3.47 0.01 7.26
CA VAL A 42 2.03 -0.24 7.16
C VAL A 42 1.23 1.07 7.24
N ASP A 43 1.58 1.97 8.16
CA ASP A 43 0.90 3.25 8.31
C ASP A 43 1.12 4.19 7.10
N GLU A 44 2.35 4.25 6.58
CA GLU A 44 2.66 5.01 5.37
C GLU A 44 1.94 4.44 4.13
N ALA A 45 1.88 3.11 4.01
CA ALA A 45 1.14 2.43 2.95
C ALA A 45 -0.36 2.75 3.00
N LYS A 46 -0.97 2.76 4.20
CA LYS A 46 -2.37 3.14 4.38
C LYS A 46 -2.64 4.59 3.98
N LYS A 47 -1.71 5.52 4.28
CA LYS A 47 -1.80 6.91 3.82
C LYS A 47 -1.72 7.00 2.30
N TYR A 48 -0.83 6.24 1.68
CA TYR A 48 -0.73 6.15 0.23
C TYR A 48 -2.05 5.66 -0.38
N VAL A 49 -2.60 4.54 0.09
CA VAL A 49 -3.89 3.99 -0.38
C VAL A 49 -5.02 5.00 -0.24
N GLN A 50 -5.07 5.75 0.86
CA GLN A 50 -6.06 6.82 1.08
C GLN A 50 -5.91 7.97 0.08
N SER A 51 -4.69 8.23 -0.41
CA SER A 51 -4.40 9.30 -1.36
C SER A 51 -4.69 8.92 -2.83
N ILE A 52 -4.89 7.63 -3.12
CA ILE A 52 -5.21 7.16 -4.48
C ILE A 52 -6.58 7.73 -4.88
N LYS A 53 -6.56 8.62 -5.86
CA LYS A 53 -7.76 9.17 -6.48
C LYS A 53 -8.11 8.36 -7.73
N PRO A 54 -9.38 7.97 -7.92
CA PRO A 54 -9.83 7.43 -9.18
C PRO A 54 -9.73 8.55 -10.23
N ASN A 55 -8.68 8.51 -11.02
CA ASN A 55 -8.52 9.37 -12.19
C ASN A 55 -8.75 8.48 -13.41
N GLY A 56 -9.92 8.62 -14.02
CA GLY A 56 -10.34 7.96 -15.25
C GLY A 56 -11.27 8.89 -16.02
#